data_AF-A0A928IFZ4-F1
#
_entry.id   AF-A0A928IFZ4-F1
#
_cell.length_a   1.000
_cell.length_b   1.000
_cell.length_c   1.000
_cell.angle_alpha   90.00
_cell.angle_beta   90.00
_cell.angle_gamma   90.00
#
_symmetry.space_group_name_H-M   'P 1'
#
loop_
_entity.id
_entity.type
_entity.pdbx_description
1 polymer ?
#
loop_
_entity_poly.entity_id
_entity_poly.type
_entity_poly.pdbx_seq_one_letter_code
_entity_poly.pdbx_strand_id
1 'polypeptide(L)'
;MLDFLDDVFSLGEGVSVELDVTADKRLGYLLSAPYGTIFVENRYTAWANYYPHRTLKNIWSLSRFIPSSKLQFEIVNPELYTDKYSSTDELRPELYDIDYLFASVMLSNPLFWMETQFLTDKCRARLKYIIPLWKKWRNELGAADVFPIGEEPNGRAMTGFVAHLGNKAHLLVFREVTERNTYTFDIGNDFTEGNLIASNSDVNFKFEKGKVIASFDKMRSYAWIELK
;
A
#
# COMPACT_ATOMS: atom_id res chain seq x y z
N MET A 1 7.31 24.76 17.47
CA MET A 1 7.31 23.59 16.55
C MET A 1 6.58 23.94 15.27
N LEU A 2 5.32 24.39 15.33
CA LEU A 2 4.58 24.81 14.12
C LEU A 2 5.27 25.97 13.40
N ASP A 3 5.67 27.02 14.11
CA ASP A 3 6.42 28.14 13.49
C ASP A 3 7.69 27.68 12.76
N PHE A 4 8.41 26.69 13.32
CA PHE A 4 9.57 26.10 12.65
C PHE A 4 9.18 25.32 11.38
N LEU A 5 8.07 24.59 11.42
CA LEU A 5 7.57 23.88 10.24
C LEU A 5 7.05 24.85 9.17
N ASP A 6 6.41 25.95 9.57
CA ASP A 6 6.00 27.05 8.68
C ASP A 6 7.24 27.68 8.03
N ASP A 7 8.28 27.99 8.80
CA ASP A 7 9.53 28.57 8.31
C ASP A 7 10.21 27.63 7.29
N VAL A 8 10.32 26.34 7.61
CA VAL A 8 10.92 25.36 6.68
C VAL A 8 10.06 25.18 5.43
N PHE A 9 8.73 25.12 5.57
CA PHE A 9 7.82 25.00 4.43
C PHE A 9 7.86 26.23 3.52
N SER A 10 8.13 27.42 4.09
CA SER A 10 8.28 28.67 3.34
C SER A 10 9.51 28.71 2.43
N LEU A 11 10.49 27.80 2.63
CA LEU A 11 11.65 27.65 1.75
C LEU A 11 11.30 27.13 0.35
N GLY A 12 10.07 26.62 0.16
CA GLY A 12 9.55 26.20 -1.13
C GLY A 12 9.93 24.78 -1.55
N GLU A 13 9.74 24.48 -2.84
CA GLU A 13 9.72 23.10 -3.38
C GLU A 13 11.06 22.35 -3.33
N GLY A 14 12.16 23.02 -2.98
CA GLY A 14 13.48 22.39 -2.86
C GLY A 14 13.73 21.64 -1.54
N VAL A 15 12.82 21.77 -0.57
CA VAL A 15 12.93 21.17 0.76
C VAL A 15 11.59 20.55 1.14
N SER A 16 11.62 19.30 1.63
CA SER A 16 10.45 18.64 2.20
C SER A 16 10.74 18.16 3.61
N VAL A 17 9.74 18.23 4.49
CA VAL A 17 9.83 17.69 5.84
C VAL A 17 9.19 16.31 5.87
N GLU A 18 9.92 15.35 6.42
CA GLU A 18 9.39 14.05 6.80
C GLU A 18 9.29 13.99 8.32
N LEU A 19 8.07 13.77 8.82
CA LEU A 19 7.78 13.79 10.24
C LEU A 19 7.57 12.38 10.76
N ASP A 20 8.53 11.91 11.56
CA ASP A 20 8.41 10.69 12.33
C ASP A 20 7.42 10.91 13.49
N VAL A 21 6.30 10.19 13.47
CA VAL A 21 5.31 10.19 14.55
C VAL A 21 5.15 8.81 15.21
N THR A 22 6.16 7.96 15.07
CA THR A 22 6.05 6.52 15.34
C THR A 22 6.18 6.11 16.82
N ALA A 23 6.69 6.99 17.67
CA ALA A 23 6.91 6.72 19.09
C ALA A 23 6.14 7.72 19.99
N ASP A 24 5.63 7.23 21.11
CA ASP A 24 4.85 7.97 22.10
C ASP A 24 3.61 8.70 21.54
N LYS A 25 2.97 9.53 22.38
CA LYS A 25 1.79 10.32 22.00
C LYS A 25 2.22 11.56 21.22
N ARG A 26 2.39 11.43 19.91
CA ARG A 26 2.70 12.55 19.01
C ARG A 26 1.43 13.04 18.31
N LEU A 27 1.11 14.32 18.44
CA LEU A 27 -0.03 14.98 17.77
C LEU A 27 0.21 15.22 16.27
N GLY A 28 1.31 14.70 15.72
CA GLY A 28 1.74 15.01 14.37
C GLY A 28 0.75 14.58 13.29
N TYR A 29 -0.03 13.52 13.54
CA TYR A 29 -1.16 13.10 12.70
C TYR A 29 -2.17 14.22 12.42
N LEU A 30 -2.43 15.09 13.40
CA LEU A 30 -3.45 16.13 13.30
C LEU A 30 -2.87 17.45 12.81
N LEU A 31 -1.64 17.77 13.22
CA LEU A 31 -1.09 19.12 13.06
C LEU A 31 -0.15 19.25 11.87
N SER A 32 0.33 18.15 11.29
CA SER A 32 1.52 18.21 10.43
C SER A 32 1.33 17.78 8.98
N ALA A 33 0.13 17.33 8.61
CA ALA A 33 -0.21 17.01 7.22
C ALA A 33 0.07 18.15 6.21
N PRO A 34 -0.05 19.44 6.58
CA PRO A 34 0.30 20.53 5.65
C PRO A 34 1.79 20.55 5.27
N TYR A 35 2.69 20.14 6.17
CA TYR A 35 4.13 20.45 6.07
C TYR A 35 4.99 19.39 5.36
N GLY A 36 4.42 18.24 5.01
CA GLY A 36 5.14 17.20 4.29
C GLY A 36 4.54 15.81 4.48
N THR A 37 5.40 14.80 4.57
CA THR A 37 5.01 13.40 4.77
C THR A 37 5.07 13.02 6.26
N ILE A 38 4.23 12.08 6.65
CA ILE A 38 4.10 11.60 8.03
C ILE A 38 4.47 10.12 8.05
N PHE A 39 5.54 9.77 8.75
CA PHE A 39 5.95 8.38 8.99
C PHE A 39 5.26 7.86 10.26
N VAL A 40 4.40 6.85 10.10
CA VAL A 40 3.30 6.56 11.03
C VAL A 40 3.45 5.28 11.84
N GLU A 41 4.34 4.38 11.44
CA GLU A 41 4.58 3.13 12.15
C GLU A 41 6.04 2.70 12.06
N ASN A 42 6.47 1.82 12.97
CA ASN A 42 7.86 1.39 13.05
C ASN A 42 7.93 -0.15 13.15
N ARG A 43 7.79 -0.83 12.03
CA ARG A 43 7.76 -2.30 11.96
C ARG A 43 9.02 -2.88 11.31
N TYR A 44 9.43 -4.01 11.84
CA TYR A 44 10.68 -4.69 11.55
C TYR A 44 10.46 -6.21 11.56
N THR A 45 11.11 -6.91 10.64
CA THR A 45 11.21 -8.37 10.69
C THR A 45 12.12 -8.82 11.85
N ALA A 46 13.16 -8.07 12.16
CA ALA A 46 14.10 -8.36 13.26
C ALA A 46 13.43 -8.44 14.65
N TRP A 47 12.32 -7.74 14.86
CA TRP A 47 11.54 -7.74 16.10
C TRP A 47 10.21 -8.50 15.98
N ALA A 48 10.00 -9.24 14.89
CA ALA A 48 8.78 -9.99 14.61
C ALA A 48 7.48 -9.17 14.73
N ASN A 49 7.53 -7.84 14.49
CA ASN A 49 6.37 -6.95 14.61
C ASN A 49 5.86 -6.45 13.24
N TYR A 50 6.57 -6.77 12.14
CA TYR A 50 6.10 -6.56 10.78
C TYR A 50 5.20 -7.71 10.32
N TYR A 51 4.01 -7.33 9.83
CA TYR A 51 3.07 -8.21 9.16
C TYR A 51 2.39 -7.42 8.04
N PRO A 52 2.33 -7.92 6.79
CA PRO A 52 1.84 -7.14 5.65
C PRO A 52 0.42 -6.58 5.86
N HIS A 53 -0.46 -7.39 6.47
CA HIS A 53 -1.84 -7.00 6.75
C HIS A 53 -1.96 -5.85 7.76
N ARG A 54 -1.00 -5.69 8.69
CA ARG A 54 -1.03 -4.61 9.69
C ARG A 54 -0.70 -3.27 9.06
N THR A 55 0.34 -3.23 8.22
CA THR A 55 0.69 -2.06 7.41
C THR A 55 -0.45 -1.69 6.47
N LEU A 56 -1.01 -2.68 5.76
CA LEU A 56 -2.16 -2.48 4.87
C LEU A 56 -3.39 -1.96 5.63
N LYS A 57 -3.70 -2.51 6.80
CA LYS A 57 -4.78 -2.04 7.69
C LYS A 57 -4.59 -0.59 8.11
N ASN A 58 -3.37 -0.19 8.43
CA ASN A 58 -3.09 1.19 8.86
C ASN A 58 -3.32 2.18 7.72
N ILE A 59 -2.86 1.88 6.49
CA ILE A 59 -3.16 2.71 5.31
C ILE A 59 -4.66 2.74 5.05
N TRP A 60 -5.32 1.58 5.05
CA TRP A 60 -6.76 1.45 4.82
C TRP A 60 -7.60 2.25 5.82
N SER A 61 -7.17 2.30 7.08
CA SER A 61 -7.87 3.04 8.12
C SER A 61 -7.62 4.53 8.02
N LEU A 62 -6.37 4.94 7.80
CA LEU A 62 -5.97 6.34 7.79
C LEU A 62 -6.38 7.08 6.51
N SER A 63 -6.46 6.38 5.36
CA SER A 63 -6.90 6.99 4.09
C SER A 63 -8.33 7.54 4.13
N ARG A 64 -9.13 7.14 5.11
CA ARG A 64 -10.47 7.70 5.38
C ARG A 64 -10.44 9.14 5.90
N PHE A 65 -9.29 9.57 6.44
CA PHE A 65 -9.17 10.82 7.20
C PHE A 65 -8.03 11.71 6.71
N ILE A 66 -6.95 11.11 6.23
CA ILE A 66 -5.74 11.80 5.76
C ILE A 66 -5.46 11.31 4.34
N PRO A 67 -5.20 12.21 3.37
CA PRO A 67 -4.78 11.79 2.04
C PRO A 67 -3.61 10.81 2.15
N SER A 68 -3.73 9.63 1.55
CA SER A 68 -2.72 8.58 1.69
C SER A 68 -1.34 9.03 1.18
N SER A 69 -1.30 9.95 0.20
CA SER A 69 -0.09 10.61 -0.30
C SER A 69 0.63 11.50 0.72
N LYS A 70 0.05 11.74 1.91
CA LYS A 70 0.72 12.39 3.04
C LYS A 70 1.31 11.39 4.02
N LEU A 71 0.98 10.11 3.91
CA LEU A 71 1.45 9.06 4.81
C LEU A 71 2.67 8.37 4.20
N GLN A 72 3.58 7.91 5.05
CA GLN A 72 4.74 7.12 4.66
C GLN A 72 4.74 5.79 5.43
N PHE A 73 5.01 4.72 4.69
CA PHE A 73 4.99 3.35 5.21
C PHE A 73 6.16 2.54 4.68
N GLU A 74 6.68 1.68 5.55
CA GLU A 74 7.83 0.84 5.31
C GLU A 74 7.52 -0.42 4.48
N ILE A 75 8.47 -0.73 3.62
CA ILE A 75 8.64 -2.02 2.98
C ILE A 75 9.92 -2.61 3.57
N VAL A 76 9.83 -3.82 4.11
CA VAL A 76 10.96 -4.56 4.69
C VAL A 76 11.37 -5.71 3.77
N ASN A 77 12.58 -6.25 3.95
CA ASN A 77 12.97 -7.48 3.26
C ASN A 77 12.27 -8.67 3.93
N PRO A 78 11.32 -9.36 3.27
CA PRO A 78 10.56 -10.44 3.88
C PRO A 78 11.40 -11.70 4.13
N GLU A 79 12.58 -11.82 3.51
CA GLU A 79 13.45 -13.01 3.56
C GLU A 79 14.48 -12.94 4.70
N LEU A 80 14.54 -11.83 5.45
CA LEU A 80 15.43 -11.68 6.60
C LEU A 80 14.71 -11.95 7.93
N TYR A 81 15.48 -12.48 8.90
CA TYR A 81 15.02 -12.74 10.28
C TYR A 81 13.81 -13.67 10.36
N THR A 82 13.73 -14.64 9.45
CA THR A 82 12.60 -15.57 9.37
C THR A 82 12.51 -16.48 10.58
N ASP A 83 13.64 -16.73 11.26
CA ASP A 83 13.75 -17.43 12.54
C ASP A 83 12.98 -16.75 13.69
N LYS A 84 12.63 -15.46 13.55
CA LYS A 84 11.87 -14.71 14.55
C LYS A 84 10.36 -14.98 14.49
N TYR A 85 9.87 -15.60 13.43
CA TYR A 85 8.47 -15.93 13.24
C TYR A 85 8.25 -17.43 13.46
N SER A 86 7.08 -17.80 14.00
CA SER A 86 6.73 -19.22 14.12
C SER A 86 6.62 -19.86 12.73
N SER A 87 7.15 -21.07 12.56
CA SER A 87 6.99 -21.84 11.31
C SER A 87 5.54 -22.21 11.00
N THR A 88 4.65 -22.16 12.00
CA THR A 88 3.20 -22.35 11.85
C THR A 88 2.42 -21.05 11.62
N ASP A 89 3.07 -19.88 11.69
CA ASP A 89 2.42 -18.59 11.43
C ASP A 89 2.20 -18.41 9.93
N GLU A 90 0.95 -18.46 9.49
CA GLU A 90 0.56 -18.33 8.08
C GLU A 90 0.66 -16.88 7.54
N LEU A 91 0.82 -15.90 8.41
CA LEU A 91 0.83 -14.47 8.08
C LEU A 91 2.25 -13.88 8.10
N ARG A 92 3.27 -14.69 8.41
CA ARG A 92 4.65 -14.22 8.47
C ARG A 92 5.16 -13.68 7.13
N PRO A 93 6.05 -12.68 7.13
CA PRO A 93 6.39 -11.92 5.92
C PRO A 93 7.03 -12.74 4.79
N GLU A 94 7.84 -13.76 5.12
CA GLU A 94 8.52 -14.61 4.12
C GLU A 94 7.57 -15.33 3.15
N LEU A 95 6.30 -15.46 3.49
CA LEU A 95 5.29 -16.10 2.65
C LEU A 95 4.71 -15.17 1.57
N TYR A 96 5.07 -13.89 1.58
CA TYR A 96 4.58 -12.88 0.66
C TYR A 96 5.66 -12.53 -0.36
N ASP A 97 5.25 -12.39 -1.63
CA ASP A 97 6.16 -11.83 -2.64
C ASP A 97 6.42 -10.34 -2.33
N ILE A 98 7.66 -9.87 -2.49
CA ILE A 98 8.03 -8.50 -2.11
C ILE A 98 7.26 -7.41 -2.87
N ASP A 99 6.76 -7.70 -4.07
CA ASP A 99 5.90 -6.78 -4.82
C ASP A 99 4.50 -6.67 -4.23
N TYR A 100 4.01 -7.67 -3.47
CA TYR A 100 2.82 -7.52 -2.62
C TYR A 100 3.07 -6.49 -1.51
N LEU A 101 4.25 -6.53 -0.88
CA LEU A 101 4.61 -5.54 0.17
C LEU A 101 4.78 -4.14 -0.41
N PHE A 102 5.30 -4.03 -1.64
CA PHE A 102 5.34 -2.75 -2.33
C PHE A 102 3.93 -2.26 -2.69
N ALA A 103 3.11 -3.13 -3.26
CA ALA A 103 1.74 -2.82 -3.62
C ALA A 103 0.92 -2.35 -2.39
N SER A 104 1.11 -2.96 -1.22
CA SER A 104 0.36 -2.55 -0.02
C SER A 104 0.61 -1.12 0.42
N VAL A 105 1.73 -0.50 0.02
CA VAL A 105 2.10 0.88 0.38
C VAL A 105 2.13 1.87 -0.79
N MET A 106 1.97 1.42 -2.04
CA MET A 106 2.26 2.25 -3.23
C MET A 106 1.29 3.40 -3.49
N LEU A 107 0.14 3.44 -2.80
CA LEU A 107 -0.78 4.58 -2.79
C LEU A 107 -0.47 5.60 -1.69
N SER A 108 0.62 5.39 -0.95
CA SER A 108 1.18 6.33 0.03
C SER A 108 2.57 6.80 -0.44
N ASN A 109 3.47 7.13 0.48
CA ASN A 109 4.90 7.28 0.21
C ASN A 109 5.63 5.99 0.62
N PRO A 110 6.08 5.14 -0.33
CA PRO A 110 6.81 3.93 0.01
C PRO A 110 8.21 4.24 0.55
N LEU A 111 8.53 3.69 1.72
CA LEU A 111 9.86 3.75 2.34
C LEU A 111 10.51 2.37 2.28
N PHE A 112 11.62 2.21 1.54
CA PHE A 112 12.40 0.98 1.59
C PHE A 112 13.22 0.93 2.88
N TRP A 113 12.66 0.33 3.91
CA TRP A 113 13.26 0.20 5.24
C TRP A 113 13.98 -1.15 5.36
N MET A 114 15.03 -1.31 4.56
CA MET A 114 15.75 -2.58 4.43
C MET A 114 17.18 -2.41 3.90
N GLU A 115 18.02 -3.39 4.19
CA GLU A 115 19.32 -3.55 3.56
C GLU A 115 19.19 -4.21 2.17
N THR A 116 19.10 -3.39 1.13
CA THR A 116 18.81 -3.84 -0.25
C THR A 116 19.87 -4.80 -0.83
N GLN A 117 21.08 -4.81 -0.28
CA GLN A 117 22.15 -5.75 -0.65
C GLN A 117 21.76 -7.21 -0.43
N PHE A 118 20.91 -7.51 0.55
CA PHE A 118 20.45 -8.85 0.88
C PHE A 118 19.18 -9.28 0.12
N LEU A 119 18.68 -8.47 -0.82
CA LEU A 119 17.59 -8.90 -1.68
C LEU A 119 18.08 -10.00 -2.63
N THR A 120 17.37 -11.12 -2.65
CA THR A 120 17.56 -12.19 -3.63
C THR A 120 17.23 -11.72 -5.04
N ASP A 121 17.72 -12.44 -6.06
CA ASP A 121 17.39 -12.14 -7.45
C ASP A 121 15.89 -12.21 -7.73
N LYS A 122 15.17 -13.12 -7.05
CA LYS A 122 13.71 -13.21 -7.10
C LYS A 122 13.07 -11.90 -6.63
N CYS A 123 13.44 -11.41 -5.46
CA CYS A 123 12.92 -10.15 -4.92
C CYS A 123 13.27 -8.95 -5.83
N ARG A 124 14.53 -8.88 -6.30
CA ARG A 124 14.96 -7.83 -7.23
C ARG A 124 14.17 -7.86 -8.53
N ALA A 125 13.89 -9.03 -9.10
CA ALA A 125 13.12 -9.19 -10.32
C ALA A 125 11.67 -8.69 -10.15
N ARG A 126 11.03 -9.05 -9.03
CA ARG A 126 9.67 -8.57 -8.69
C ARG A 126 9.62 -7.04 -8.54
N LEU A 127 10.56 -6.45 -7.81
CA LEU A 127 10.64 -4.99 -7.68
C LEU A 127 10.94 -4.29 -9.02
N LYS A 128 11.83 -4.85 -9.84
CA LYS A 128 12.15 -4.34 -11.19
C LYS A 128 10.93 -4.36 -12.12
N TYR A 129 9.97 -5.25 -11.89
CA TYR A 129 8.72 -5.29 -12.65
C TYR A 129 7.76 -4.17 -12.22
N ILE A 130 7.42 -4.06 -10.92
CA ILE A 130 6.37 -3.14 -10.47
C ILE A 130 6.83 -1.68 -10.30
N ILE A 131 8.06 -1.42 -9.86
CA ILE A 131 8.52 -0.04 -9.55
C ILE A 131 8.48 0.87 -10.78
N PRO A 132 8.95 0.46 -11.98
CA PRO A 132 8.86 1.32 -13.17
C PRO A 132 7.42 1.64 -13.57
N LEU A 133 6.51 0.66 -13.44
CA LEU A 133 5.08 0.86 -13.67
C LEU A 133 4.52 1.89 -12.67
N TRP A 134 4.82 1.73 -11.38
CA TRP A 134 4.43 2.71 -10.37
C TRP A 134 5.00 4.10 -10.66
N LYS A 135 6.28 4.21 -11.04
CA LYS A 135 6.90 5.50 -11.38
C LYS A 135 6.21 6.23 -12.53
N LYS A 136 5.64 5.51 -13.49
CA LYS A 136 4.83 6.09 -14.57
C LYS A 136 3.58 6.79 -14.05
N TRP A 137 2.94 6.24 -13.02
CA TRP A 137 1.64 6.69 -12.51
C TRP A 137 1.75 7.46 -11.18
N ARG A 138 2.90 7.47 -10.50
CA ARG A 138 3.05 7.97 -9.12
C ARG A 138 2.56 9.41 -8.92
N ASN A 139 2.75 10.28 -9.91
CA ASN A 139 2.34 11.68 -9.80
C ASN A 139 0.81 11.79 -9.82
N GLU A 140 0.15 10.99 -10.65
CA GLU A 140 -1.31 10.93 -10.68
C GLU A 140 -1.84 10.26 -9.41
N LEU A 141 -1.28 9.11 -9.02
CA LEU A 141 -1.66 8.42 -7.78
C LEU A 141 -1.49 9.31 -6.53
N GLY A 142 -0.45 10.15 -6.50
CA GLY A 142 -0.23 11.10 -5.41
C GLY A 142 -1.25 12.25 -5.35
N ALA A 143 -1.91 12.54 -6.47
CA ALA A 143 -2.98 13.54 -6.58
C ALA A 143 -4.40 12.94 -6.53
N ALA A 144 -4.52 11.61 -6.47
CA ALA A 144 -5.79 10.92 -6.49
C ALA A 144 -6.50 10.96 -5.14
N ASP A 145 -7.83 10.96 -5.17
CA ASP A 145 -8.63 10.70 -3.97
C ASP A 145 -8.68 9.20 -3.72
N VAL A 146 -7.96 8.74 -2.69
CA VAL A 146 -7.79 7.31 -2.36
C VAL A 146 -8.79 6.90 -1.29
N PHE A 147 -9.73 6.03 -1.65
CA PHE A 147 -10.73 5.48 -0.73
C PHE A 147 -10.48 3.99 -0.47
N PRO A 148 -10.57 3.55 0.79
CA PRO A 148 -10.53 2.14 1.13
C PRO A 148 -11.83 1.44 0.73
N ILE A 149 -11.72 0.23 0.19
CA ILE A 149 -12.85 -0.60 -0.26
C ILE A 149 -12.68 -2.04 0.23
N GLY A 150 -13.76 -2.82 0.14
CA GLY A 150 -13.80 -4.20 0.62
C GLY A 150 -13.75 -4.31 2.15
N GLU A 151 -13.26 -5.45 2.62
CA GLU A 151 -13.15 -5.77 4.04
C GLU A 151 -11.92 -5.07 4.67
N GLU A 152 -12.00 -4.72 5.95
CA GLU A 152 -10.83 -4.20 6.69
C GLU A 152 -9.72 -5.27 6.72
N PRO A 153 -8.46 -4.93 6.35
CA PRO A 153 -7.37 -5.90 6.33
C PRO A 153 -7.13 -6.53 7.71
N ASN A 154 -7.01 -7.87 7.74
CA ASN A 154 -6.79 -8.62 8.98
C ASN A 154 -5.89 -9.87 8.77
N GLY A 155 -5.30 -10.01 7.59
CA GLY A 155 -4.54 -11.17 7.16
C GLY A 155 -5.37 -12.22 6.41
N ARG A 156 -6.70 -12.07 6.36
CA ARG A 156 -7.66 -13.02 5.77
C ARG A 156 -8.80 -12.35 4.98
N ALA A 157 -8.70 -11.06 4.69
CA ALA A 157 -9.71 -10.25 4.01
C ALA A 157 -9.59 -10.29 2.47
N MET A 158 -10.66 -9.87 1.81
CA MET A 158 -10.64 -9.32 0.45
C MET A 158 -10.78 -7.80 0.56
N THR A 159 -9.70 -7.08 0.26
CA THR A 159 -9.54 -5.67 0.63
C THR A 159 -8.91 -4.86 -0.50
N GLY A 160 -8.88 -3.54 -0.39
CA GLY A 160 -8.20 -2.71 -1.39
C GLY A 160 -8.50 -1.24 -1.29
N PHE A 161 -8.21 -0.55 -2.40
CA PHE A 161 -8.39 0.87 -2.58
C PHE A 161 -8.90 1.17 -3.99
N VAL A 162 -9.69 2.23 -4.10
CA VAL A 162 -9.92 2.93 -5.36
C VAL A 162 -9.29 4.32 -5.28
N ALA A 163 -8.47 4.66 -6.26
CA ALA A 163 -7.82 5.97 -6.38
C ALA A 163 -8.46 6.73 -7.54
N HIS A 164 -9.38 7.65 -7.24
CA HIS A 164 -10.13 8.40 -8.26
C HIS A 164 -9.32 9.55 -8.86
N LEU A 165 -9.42 9.69 -10.17
CA LEU A 165 -8.72 10.67 -11.00
C LEU A 165 -9.72 11.26 -12.02
N GLY A 166 -10.82 11.84 -11.53
CA GLY A 166 -11.89 12.35 -12.37
C GLY A 166 -12.61 11.23 -13.13
N ASN A 167 -12.39 11.14 -14.44
CA ASN A 167 -13.02 10.15 -15.32
C ASN A 167 -12.26 8.82 -15.43
N LYS A 168 -11.14 8.66 -14.73
CA LYS A 168 -10.40 7.40 -14.60
C LYS A 168 -10.18 7.08 -13.12
N ALA A 169 -9.84 5.84 -12.82
CA ALA A 169 -9.40 5.46 -11.48
C ALA A 169 -8.35 4.35 -11.54
N HIS A 170 -7.59 4.19 -10.47
CA HIS A 170 -6.82 2.98 -10.25
C HIS A 170 -7.46 2.16 -9.14
N LEU A 171 -7.77 0.91 -9.46
CA LEU A 171 -8.21 -0.09 -8.50
C LEU A 171 -7.00 -0.90 -8.05
N LEU A 172 -6.77 -0.95 -6.74
CA LEU A 172 -5.73 -1.76 -6.14
C LEU A 172 -6.35 -2.68 -5.09
N VAL A 173 -6.46 -3.96 -5.43
CA VAL A 173 -7.18 -4.95 -4.61
C VAL A 173 -6.26 -6.09 -4.22
N PHE A 174 -6.51 -6.65 -3.04
CA PHE A 174 -5.71 -7.70 -2.41
C PHE A 174 -6.60 -8.86 -1.98
N ARG A 175 -6.10 -10.08 -2.21
CA ARG A 175 -6.55 -11.30 -1.56
C ARG A 175 -5.53 -11.69 -0.50
N GLU A 176 -5.92 -11.62 0.76
CA GLU A 176 -5.10 -12.10 1.87
C GLU A 176 -5.20 -13.65 2.01
N VAL A 177 -4.95 -14.22 3.19
CA VAL A 177 -4.96 -15.68 3.43
C VAL A 177 -6.40 -16.16 3.66
N THR A 178 -7.14 -16.32 2.57
CA THR A 178 -8.56 -16.74 2.56
C THR A 178 -8.88 -17.71 1.44
N GLU A 179 -9.76 -18.66 1.71
CA GLU A 179 -10.27 -19.63 0.72
C GLU A 179 -11.11 -18.95 -0.37
N ARG A 180 -11.72 -17.80 -0.05
CA ARG A 180 -12.44 -16.98 -1.03
C ARG A 180 -11.46 -16.53 -2.11
N ASN A 181 -11.70 -16.95 -3.34
CA ASN A 181 -10.89 -16.54 -4.49
C ASN A 181 -11.53 -15.42 -5.31
N THR A 182 -12.79 -15.06 -5.04
CA THR A 182 -13.56 -14.07 -5.77
C THR A 182 -14.25 -13.11 -4.80
N TYR A 183 -14.25 -11.82 -5.12
CA TYR A 183 -14.93 -10.80 -4.33
C TYR A 183 -15.49 -9.68 -5.22
N THR A 184 -16.58 -9.06 -4.75
CA THR A 184 -17.21 -7.92 -5.42
C THR A 184 -16.83 -6.64 -4.69
N PHE A 185 -16.02 -5.81 -5.32
CA PHE A 185 -15.60 -4.52 -4.80
C PHE A 185 -16.55 -3.43 -5.28
N ASP A 186 -17.07 -2.64 -4.35
CA ASP A 186 -17.81 -1.42 -4.66
C ASP A 186 -16.81 -0.29 -4.94
N ILE A 187 -16.89 0.31 -6.12
CA ILE A 187 -15.95 1.33 -6.60
C ILE A 187 -16.63 2.68 -6.84
N GLY A 188 -17.91 2.82 -6.46
CA GLY A 188 -18.67 4.07 -6.47
C GLY A 188 -19.05 4.66 -7.84
N ASN A 189 -18.31 4.34 -8.90
CA ASN A 189 -18.50 4.85 -10.25
C ASN A 189 -18.76 3.73 -11.26
N ASP A 190 -19.56 4.02 -12.30
CA ASP A 190 -19.89 3.10 -13.38
C ASP A 190 -18.78 3.02 -14.46
N PHE A 191 -17.56 2.67 -14.04
CA PHE A 191 -16.50 2.31 -14.98
C PHE A 191 -16.87 1.05 -15.75
N THR A 192 -16.54 1.00 -17.04
CA THR A 192 -16.92 -0.12 -17.91
C THR A 192 -15.73 -0.84 -18.54
N GLU A 193 -14.55 -0.21 -18.50
CA GLU A 193 -13.33 -0.76 -19.04
C GLU A 193 -12.24 -0.84 -17.97
N GLY A 194 -11.38 -1.86 -18.08
CA GLY A 194 -10.26 -2.03 -17.18
C GLY A 194 -9.07 -2.67 -17.85
N ASN A 195 -7.88 -2.21 -17.49
CA ASN A 195 -6.61 -2.75 -17.94
C ASN A 195 -5.76 -3.17 -16.74
N LEU A 196 -5.39 -4.45 -16.69
CA LEU A 196 -4.50 -4.96 -15.64
C LEU A 196 -3.09 -4.39 -15.85
N ILE A 197 -2.63 -3.58 -14.90
CA ILE A 197 -1.31 -2.95 -14.93
C ILE A 197 -0.25 -3.88 -14.32
N ALA A 198 -0.53 -4.43 -13.15
CA ALA A 198 0.37 -5.32 -12.44
C ALA A 198 -0.38 -6.29 -11.54
N SER A 199 0.17 -7.50 -11.40
CA SER A 199 -0.29 -8.53 -10.47
C SER A 199 0.85 -9.49 -10.17
N ASN A 200 0.86 -10.09 -8.98
CA ASN A 200 1.76 -11.22 -8.67
C ASN A 200 1.11 -12.59 -8.94
N SER A 201 -0.10 -12.60 -9.52
CA SER A 201 -0.94 -13.78 -9.71
C SER A 201 -1.83 -13.67 -10.96
N ASP A 202 -2.41 -14.77 -11.41
CA ASP A 202 -3.41 -14.72 -12.48
C ASP A 202 -4.73 -14.17 -11.95
N VAL A 203 -5.19 -13.05 -12.54
CA VAL A 203 -6.37 -12.31 -12.10
C VAL A 203 -7.35 -12.13 -13.25
N ASN A 204 -8.59 -12.53 -13.02
CA ASN A 204 -9.72 -12.23 -13.89
C ASN A 204 -10.62 -11.20 -13.21
N PHE A 205 -11.19 -10.27 -13.98
CA PHE A 205 -12.16 -9.32 -13.44
C PHE A 205 -13.26 -9.01 -14.46
N LYS A 206 -14.44 -8.66 -13.93
CA LYS A 206 -15.59 -8.22 -14.71
C LYS A 206 -16.27 -7.03 -14.03
N PHE A 207 -16.96 -6.24 -14.84
CA PHE A 207 -17.70 -5.07 -14.40
C PHE A 207 -19.17 -5.40 -14.17
N GLU A 208 -19.69 -4.89 -13.08
CA GLU A 208 -21.12 -4.74 -12.81
C GLU A 208 -21.36 -3.30 -12.37
N LYS A 209 -22.59 -2.80 -12.46
CA LYS A 209 -22.88 -1.38 -12.18
C LYS A 209 -22.29 -0.92 -10.83
N GLY A 210 -21.36 0.03 -10.86
CA GLY A 210 -20.63 0.57 -9.71
C GLY A 210 -19.64 -0.39 -9.05
N LYS A 211 -19.35 -1.56 -9.64
CA LYS A 211 -18.66 -2.67 -8.98
C LYS A 211 -17.67 -3.39 -9.90
N VAL A 212 -16.59 -3.89 -9.32
CA VAL A 212 -15.65 -4.81 -9.98
C VAL A 212 -15.63 -6.13 -9.23
N ILE A 213 -15.89 -7.22 -9.95
CA ILE A 213 -15.75 -8.57 -9.42
C ILE A 213 -14.39 -9.07 -9.85
N ALA A 214 -13.49 -9.32 -8.89
CA ALA A 214 -12.14 -9.81 -9.16
C ALA A 214 -11.96 -11.21 -8.59
N SER A 215 -11.30 -12.07 -9.36
CA SER A 215 -10.96 -13.45 -9.02
C SER A 215 -9.46 -13.66 -9.11
N PHE A 216 -8.85 -14.25 -8.08
CA PHE A 216 -7.42 -14.47 -7.95
C PHE A 216 -7.12 -15.97 -7.87
N ASP A 217 -6.16 -16.46 -8.65
CA ASP A 217 -5.70 -17.85 -8.63
C ASP A 217 -5.05 -18.28 -7.29
N LYS A 218 -4.30 -17.39 -6.62
CA LYS A 218 -3.54 -17.70 -5.40
C LYS A 218 -3.84 -16.72 -4.26
N MET A 219 -3.62 -17.16 -3.01
CA MET A 219 -3.65 -16.29 -1.81
C MET A 219 -2.40 -15.39 -1.76
N ARG A 220 -2.43 -14.32 -0.96
CA ARG A 220 -1.32 -13.34 -0.84
C ARG A 220 -1.03 -12.68 -2.20
N SER A 221 -2.10 -12.27 -2.86
CA SER A 221 -2.05 -11.69 -4.19
C SER A 221 -2.67 -10.30 -4.24
N TYR A 222 -2.23 -9.51 -5.21
CA TYR A 222 -2.78 -8.20 -5.50
C TYR A 222 -3.05 -8.05 -6.98
N ALA A 223 -3.99 -7.18 -7.34
CA ALA A 223 -4.22 -6.73 -8.70
C ALA A 223 -4.28 -5.20 -8.71
N TRP A 224 -3.50 -4.60 -9.61
CA TRP A 224 -3.57 -3.18 -9.91
C TRP A 224 -4.17 -3.00 -11.31
N ILE A 225 -5.35 -2.39 -11.37
CA ILE A 225 -6.15 -2.24 -12.59
C ILE A 225 -6.38 -0.75 -12.82
N GLU A 226 -6.11 -0.26 -14.03
CA GLU A 226 -6.57 1.06 -14.50
C GLU A 226 -8.02 0.92 -14.95
N LEU A 227 -8.91 1.79 -14.48
CA LEU A 227 -10.34 1.83 -14.80
C LEU A 227 -10.69 3.04 -15.66
N LYS A 228 -11.57 2.85 -16.65
CA LYS A 228 -12.08 3.87 -17.58
C LYS A 228 -13.59 3.75 -17.79
#